data_AF-A0AAD7VE81-F1
#
_entry.id   AF-A0AAD7VE81-F1
#
_cell.length_a   1.000
_cell.length_b   1.000
_cell.length_c   1.000
_cell.angle_alpha   90.00
_cell.angle_beta   90.00
_cell.angle_gamma   90.00
#
_symmetry.space_group_name_H-M   'P 1'
#
loop_
_entity.id
_entity.type
_entity.pdbx_description
1 polymer ?
#
loop_
_entity_poly.entity_id
_entity_poly.type
_entity_poly.pdbx_seq_one_letter_code
_entity_poly.pdbx_strand_id
1 'polypeptide(L)'
;MCLPWTANIACKFNIPRITFVGISCFCHLCLHILDIRLVLERITSDSEYFVFPGLPDQIEITKARIPAPLTPTWTEFDDQMRGAEMVSYGVIMNSFDELEPAYVKDYKKAKGDKVWCIGPVSVCNKDELDKAER
;
A
#
# COMPACT_ATOMS: atom_id res chain seq x y z
N MET A 1 2.19 8.25 1.45
CA MET A 1 0.83 8.49 0.95
C MET A 1 0.03 9.04 2.11
N CYS A 2 -0.24 10.34 2.17
CA CYS A 2 -0.80 10.96 3.39
C CYS A 2 -1.77 12.11 3.09
N LEU A 3 -2.51 12.06 1.98
CA LEU A 3 -3.39 13.17 1.55
C LEU A 3 -4.79 12.66 1.20
N PRO A 4 -5.55 12.08 2.15
CA PRO A 4 -6.84 11.47 1.87
C PRO A 4 -7.87 12.48 1.34
N TRP A 5 -7.79 13.74 1.79
CA TRP A 5 -8.66 14.84 1.34
C TRP A 5 -8.63 15.09 -0.18
N THR A 6 -7.53 14.75 -0.86
CA THR A 6 -7.42 14.92 -2.32
C THR A 6 -8.42 14.04 -3.08
N ALA A 7 -8.88 12.93 -2.49
CA ALA A 7 -9.91 12.08 -3.07
C ALA A 7 -11.23 12.83 -3.24
N ASN A 8 -11.65 13.59 -2.24
CA ASN A 8 -12.90 14.36 -2.29
C ASN A 8 -12.86 15.43 -3.40
N ILE A 9 -11.70 16.08 -3.58
CA ILE A 9 -11.51 17.07 -4.64
C ILE A 9 -11.53 16.40 -6.02
N ALA A 10 -10.77 15.31 -6.18
CA ALA A 10 -10.72 14.56 -7.42
C ALA A 10 -12.12 14.08 -7.84
N CYS A 11 -12.88 13.49 -6.91
CA CYS A 11 -14.27 13.10 -7.13
C CYS A 11 -15.17 14.28 -7.50
N LYS A 12 -15.08 15.41 -6.77
CA LYS A 12 -15.90 16.61 -7.01
C LYS A 12 -15.75 17.16 -8.43
N PHE A 13 -14.55 17.07 -9.00
CA PHE A 13 -14.25 17.60 -10.33
C PHE A 13 -14.15 16.51 -11.40
N ASN A 14 -14.51 15.26 -11.10
CA ASN A 14 -14.39 14.10 -12.00
C ASN A 14 -12.96 13.91 -12.57
N ILE A 15 -11.94 14.16 -11.74
CA ILE A 15 -10.53 13.98 -12.09
C ILE A 15 -10.06 12.62 -11.55
N PRO A 16 -9.38 11.78 -12.36
CA PRO A 16 -8.86 10.52 -11.86
C PRO A 16 -7.72 10.76 -10.85
N ARG A 17 -7.90 10.27 -9.61
CA ARG A 17 -6.85 10.29 -8.59
C ARG A 17 -6.00 9.05 -8.68
N ILE A 18 -4.68 9.20 -8.79
CA ILE A 18 -3.75 8.07 -8.73
C ILE A 18 -2.92 8.18 -7.47
N THR A 19 -2.77 7.05 -6.78
CA THR A 19 -2.10 6.97 -5.51
C THR A 19 -0.62 6.62 -5.71
N PHE A 20 0.31 7.31 -5.04
CA PHE A 20 1.73 6.96 -5.07
C PHE A 20 2.16 6.24 -3.78
N VAL A 21 2.80 5.08 -3.94
CA VAL A 21 3.25 4.20 -2.87
C VAL A 21 4.77 4.07 -2.91
N GLY A 22 5.42 4.48 -1.82
CA GLY A 22 6.88 4.46 -1.66
C GLY A 22 7.43 3.21 -0.96
N ILE A 23 6.58 2.26 -0.60
CA ILE A 23 6.95 0.96 -0.02
C ILE A 23 6.85 -0.14 -1.09
N SER A 24 7.37 -1.34 -0.80
CA SER A 24 7.26 -2.49 -1.71
C SER A 24 5.80 -2.93 -1.93
N CYS A 25 5.55 -3.58 -3.07
CA CYS A 25 4.27 -4.19 -3.39
C CYS A 25 3.89 -5.28 -2.39
N PHE A 26 4.86 -6.07 -1.94
CA PHE A 26 4.70 -7.04 -0.85
C PHE A 26 4.11 -6.39 0.40
N CYS A 27 4.76 -5.34 0.91
CA CYS A 27 4.32 -4.67 2.13
C CYS A 27 2.91 -4.08 1.96
N HIS A 28 2.66 -3.45 0.81
CA HIS A 28 1.35 -2.85 0.56
C HIS A 28 0.23 -3.90 0.40
N LEU A 29 0.50 -5.04 -0.24
CA LEU A 29 -0.44 -6.14 -0.37
C LEU A 29 -0.75 -6.77 0.99
N CYS A 30 0.24 -6.92 1.86
CA CYS A 30 0.04 -7.38 3.23
C CYS A 30 -0.93 -6.45 3.99
N LEU A 31 -0.70 -5.14 3.96
CA LEU A 31 -1.61 -4.16 4.57
C LEU A 31 -3.03 -4.27 4.00
N HIS A 32 -3.15 -4.38 2.68
CA HIS A 32 -4.43 -4.55 2.00
C HIS A 32 -5.20 -5.81 2.44
N ILE A 33 -4.50 -6.93 2.65
CA ILE A 33 -5.09 -8.18 3.12
C ILE A 33 -5.58 -8.05 4.56
N LEU A 34 -4.79 -7.42 5.44
CA LEU A 34 -5.19 -7.20 6.85
C LEU A 34 -6.48 -6.40 6.92
N ASP A 35 -6.60 -5.36 6.09
CA ASP A 35 -7.76 -4.48 6.03
C ASP A 35 -9.02 -5.20 5.51
N ILE A 36 -8.91 -5.95 4.41
CA ILE A 36 -10.08 -6.61 3.79
C ILE A 36 -10.58 -7.81 4.60
N ARG A 37 -9.66 -8.57 5.19
CA ARG A 37 -9.99 -9.86 5.82
C ARG A 37 -10.26 -9.76 7.31
N LEU A 38 -10.12 -8.56 7.89
CA LEU A 38 -10.26 -8.32 9.33
C LEU A 38 -9.46 -9.34 10.14
N VAL A 39 -8.28 -9.73 9.64
CA VAL A 39 -7.48 -10.85 10.18
C VAL A 39 -7.14 -10.58 11.65
N LEU A 40 -6.85 -9.32 11.97
CA LEU A 40 -6.47 -8.86 13.29
C LEU A 40 -7.58 -8.98 14.35
N GLU A 41 -8.86 -9.03 13.94
CA GLU A 41 -9.98 -9.19 14.86
C GLU A 41 -10.09 -10.62 15.40
N ARG A 42 -9.56 -11.61 14.66
CA ARG A 42 -9.61 -13.03 15.05
C ARG A 42 -8.45 -13.44 15.94
N ILE A 43 -7.40 -12.62 16.01
CA ILE A 43 -6.18 -12.90 16.77
C ILE A 43 -6.33 -12.31 18.15
N THR A 44 -6.31 -13.18 19.16
CA THR A 44 -6.58 -12.80 20.55
C THR A 44 -5.34 -12.34 21.30
N SER A 45 -4.14 -12.79 20.89
CA SER A 45 -2.87 -12.45 21.52
C SER A 45 -1.92 -11.73 20.56
N ASP A 46 -1.25 -10.69 21.04
CA ASP A 46 -0.28 -9.93 20.24
C ASP A 46 0.99 -10.72 19.88
N SER A 47 1.27 -11.80 20.61
CA SER A 47 2.40 -12.71 20.41
C SER A 47 2.05 -13.98 19.63
N GLU A 48 0.77 -14.19 19.33
CA GLU A 48 0.32 -15.32 18.52
C GLU A 48 0.78 -15.14 17.07
N TYR A 49 1.41 -16.18 16.52
CA TYR A 49 1.79 -16.21 15.11
C TYR A 49 0.59 -16.56 14.25
N PHE A 50 0.45 -15.86 13.14
CA PHE A 50 -0.53 -16.18 12.11
C PHE A 50 0.09 -16.07 10.72
N VAL A 51 -0.48 -16.82 9.79
CA VAL A 51 -0.07 -16.82 8.38
C VAL A 51 -0.93 -15.83 7.61
N PHE A 52 -0.30 -15.02 6.77
CA PHE A 52 -1.04 -14.16 5.84
C PHE A 52 -1.88 -14.97 4.85
N PRO A 53 -3.21 -14.77 4.79
CA PRO A 53 -4.05 -15.54 3.90
C PRO A 53 -3.89 -15.08 2.45
N GLY A 54 -3.65 -16.04 1.54
CA GLY A 54 -3.70 -15.80 0.09
C GLY A 54 -2.48 -15.12 -0.51
N LEU A 55 -1.37 -15.01 0.24
CA LEU A 55 -0.08 -14.66 -0.33
C LEU A 55 0.54 -15.85 -1.10
N PRO A 56 1.41 -15.58 -2.08
CA PRO A 56 2.13 -16.63 -2.81
C PRO A 56 3.11 -17.41 -1.91
N ASP A 57 3.65 -16.75 -0.88
CA ASP A 57 4.56 -17.34 0.10
C ASP A 57 3.88 -17.47 1.48
N GLN A 58 4.27 -18.48 2.24
CA GLN A 58 3.85 -18.64 3.64
C GLN A 58 4.63 -17.65 4.52
N ILE A 59 4.01 -16.50 4.78
CA ILE A 59 4.56 -15.46 5.65
C ILE A 59 3.87 -15.54 7.02
N GLU A 60 4.66 -15.78 8.06
CA GLU A 60 4.22 -15.80 9.46
C GLU A 60 4.63 -14.52 10.18
N ILE A 61 3.68 -13.89 10.86
CA ILE A 61 3.91 -12.67 11.63
C ILE A 61 3.10 -12.70 12.93
N THR A 62 3.49 -11.86 13.89
CA THR A 62 2.70 -11.58 15.09
C THR A 62 2.05 -10.21 14.99
N LYS A 63 0.93 -10.02 15.68
CA LYS A 63 0.23 -8.72 15.68
C LYS A 63 1.09 -7.59 16.26
N ALA A 64 1.99 -7.89 17.19
CA ALA A 64 2.97 -6.93 17.72
C ALA A 64 3.97 -6.37 16.67
N ARG A 65 4.15 -7.04 15.51
CA ARG A 65 5.05 -6.59 14.43
C ARG A 65 4.35 -5.78 13.35
N ILE A 66 3.02 -5.65 13.43
CA ILE A 66 2.23 -4.89 12.47
C ILE A 66 2.20 -3.43 12.94
N PRO A 67 2.37 -2.45 12.04
CA PRO A 67 2.20 -1.05 12.40
C PRO A 67 0.79 -0.83 12.97
N ALA A 68 0.70 -0.54 14.27
CA ALA A 68 -0.55 -0.24 14.95
C ALA A 68 -0.79 1.27 15.01
N PRO A 69 -2.04 1.74 14.92
CA PRO A 69 -2.37 3.14 15.19
C PRO A 69 -1.93 3.49 16.62
N LEU A 70 -1.10 4.52 16.76
CA LEU A 70 -0.57 4.93 18.06
C LEU A 70 -1.62 5.65 18.93
N THR A 71 -2.68 6.19 18.30
CA THR A 71 -3.75 6.96 18.96
C THR A 71 -5.07 6.83 18.18
N PRO A 72 -6.23 7.19 18.78
CA PRO A 72 -7.52 7.21 18.06
C PRO A 72 -7.52 8.11 16.82
N THR A 73 -6.78 9.22 16.85
CA THR A 73 -6.60 10.11 15.69
C THR A 73 -5.87 9.42 14.54
N TRP A 74 -4.91 8.54 14.85
CA TRP A 74 -4.26 7.72 13.82
C TRP A 74 -5.22 6.72 13.21
N THR A 75 -6.12 6.12 14.01
CA THR A 75 -7.16 5.23 13.48
C THR A 75 -8.08 5.96 12.50
N GLU A 76 -8.58 7.14 12.85
CA GLU A 76 -9.41 7.94 11.94
C GLU A 76 -8.67 8.32 10.66
N PHE A 77 -7.38 8.64 10.78
CA PHE A 77 -6.55 8.95 9.63
C PHE A 77 -6.36 7.73 8.71
N ASP A 78 -6.14 6.55 9.28
CA ASP A 78 -6.03 5.30 8.53
C ASP A 78 -7.35 4.97 7.80
N ASP A 79 -8.49 5.18 8.45
CA ASP A 79 -9.82 5.01 7.85
C ASP A 79 -10.01 5.95 6.64
N GLN A 80 -9.62 7.21 6.78
CA GLN A 80 -9.65 8.19 5.68
C GLN A 80 -8.72 7.79 4.54
N MET A 81 -7.53 7.29 4.87
CA MET A 81 -6.56 6.79 3.90
C MET A 81 -7.11 5.60 3.11
N ARG A 82 -7.73 4.64 3.79
CA ARG A 82 -8.37 3.48 3.15
C ARG A 82 -9.52 3.92 2.24
N GLY A 83 -10.38 4.82 2.71
CA GLY A 83 -11.48 5.38 1.90
C GLY A 83 -10.97 6.09 0.64
N ALA A 84 -9.91 6.89 0.78
CA ALA A 84 -9.28 7.59 -0.35
C ALA A 84 -8.63 6.62 -1.35
N GLU A 85 -8.03 5.53 -0.88
CA GLU A 85 -7.45 4.51 -1.76
C GLU A 85 -8.54 3.74 -2.53
N MET A 86 -9.68 3.42 -1.90
CA MET A 86 -10.80 2.73 -2.55
C MET A 86 -11.41 3.49 -3.72
N VAL A 87 -11.49 4.82 -3.63
CA VAL A 87 -12.03 5.68 -4.70
C VAL A 87 -10.97 6.15 -5.70
N SER A 88 -9.71 5.77 -5.49
CA SER A 88 -8.63 6.12 -6.41
C SER A 88 -8.76 5.32 -7.71
N TYR A 89 -8.39 5.96 -8.83
CA TYR A 89 -8.37 5.31 -10.13
C TYR A 89 -7.38 4.16 -10.18
N GLY A 90 -6.22 4.29 -9.56
CA GLY A 90 -5.19 3.25 -9.52
C GLY A 90 -4.01 3.64 -8.65
N VAL A 91 -2.93 2.84 -8.73
CA VAL A 91 -1.77 2.93 -7.85
C VAL A 91 -0.48 2.93 -8.66
N ILE A 92 0.38 3.90 -8.40
CA ILE A 92 1.78 3.92 -8.85
C ILE A 92 2.65 3.47 -7.70
N MET A 93 3.53 2.52 -7.97
CA MET A 93 4.47 1.96 -7.00
C MET A 93 5.90 2.29 -7.38
N ASN A 94 6.66 2.74 -6.39
CA ASN A 94 8.12 2.84 -6.49
C ASN A 94 8.78 1.45 -6.29
N SER A 95 8.48 0.55 -7.21
CA SER A 95 9.06 -0.80 -7.33
C SER A 95 9.08 -1.19 -8.81
N PHE A 96 9.63 -2.35 -9.15
CA PHE A 96 9.67 -2.88 -10.52
C PHE A 96 9.16 -4.33 -10.54
N ASP A 97 8.55 -4.75 -11.65
CA ASP A 97 7.84 -6.04 -11.75
C ASP A 97 8.77 -7.23 -11.44
N GLU A 98 10.04 -7.18 -11.87
CA GLU A 98 11.01 -8.26 -11.71
C GLU A 98 11.47 -8.45 -10.26
N LEU A 99 11.31 -7.45 -9.38
CA LEU A 99 11.70 -7.56 -7.98
C LEU A 99 10.74 -8.45 -7.18
N GLU A 100 9.45 -8.36 -7.48
CA GLU A 100 8.38 -8.97 -6.68
C GLU A 100 7.20 -9.43 -7.56
N PRO A 101 7.45 -10.30 -8.56
CA PRO A 101 6.51 -10.57 -9.65
C PRO A 101 5.19 -11.21 -9.18
N ALA A 102 5.25 -12.11 -8.19
CA ALA A 102 4.06 -12.76 -7.65
C ALA A 102 3.16 -11.76 -6.90
N TYR A 103 3.76 -10.90 -6.09
CA TYR A 103 3.05 -9.89 -5.31
C TYR A 103 2.45 -8.80 -6.20
N VAL A 104 3.18 -8.36 -7.22
CA VAL A 104 2.67 -7.38 -8.19
C VAL A 104 1.49 -7.96 -8.97
N LYS A 105 1.57 -9.23 -9.39
CA LYS A 105 0.45 -9.92 -10.05
C LYS A 105 -0.79 -9.97 -9.18
N ASP A 106 -0.65 -10.38 -7.92
CA ASP A 106 -1.79 -10.51 -7.01
C ASP A 106 -2.39 -9.14 -6.65
N TYR A 107 -1.55 -8.12 -6.46
CA TYR A 107 -2.01 -6.77 -6.18
C TYR A 107 -2.67 -6.10 -7.41
N LYS A 108 -2.12 -6.30 -8.63
CA LYS A 108 -2.78 -5.92 -9.89
C LYS A 108 -4.18 -6.52 -9.97
N LYS A 109 -4.30 -7.83 -9.72
CA LYS A 109 -5.61 -8.51 -9.69
C LYS A 109 -6.56 -7.92 -8.65
N ALA A 110 -6.08 -7.63 -7.44
CA ALA A 110 -6.89 -7.02 -6.38
C ALA A 110 -7.36 -5.59 -6.71
N LYS A 111 -6.62 -4.87 -7.56
CA LYS A 111 -6.90 -3.48 -7.97
C LYS A 111 -7.44 -3.34 -9.40
N GLY A 112 -7.89 -4.44 -10.02
CA GLY A 112 -8.45 -4.41 -11.38
C GLY A 112 -7.44 -3.97 -12.45
N ASP A 113 -6.21 -4.46 -12.35
CA ASP A 113 -5.06 -4.22 -13.24
C ASP A 113 -4.57 -2.76 -13.33
N LYS A 114 -4.97 -1.91 -12.38
CA LYS A 114 -4.58 -0.50 -12.30
C LYS A 114 -3.44 -0.24 -11.32
N VAL A 115 -2.39 -1.05 -11.41
CA VAL A 115 -1.15 -0.89 -10.65
C VAL A 115 0.03 -0.79 -11.61
N TRP A 116 0.83 0.26 -11.46
CA TRP A 116 2.01 0.52 -12.29
C TRP A 116 3.28 0.62 -11.45
N CYS A 117 4.21 -0.30 -11.69
CA CYS A 117 5.54 -0.31 -11.10
C CYS A 117 6.47 0.53 -11.99
N ILE A 118 6.95 1.67 -11.48
CA ILE A 118 7.80 2.62 -12.24
C ILE A 118 9.16 2.85 -11.57
N GLY A 119 9.46 2.08 -10.53
CA GLY A 119 10.67 2.19 -9.75
C GLY A 119 11.87 1.48 -10.38
N PRO A 120 13.05 1.61 -9.75
CA PRO A 120 13.33 2.53 -8.65
C PRO A 120 13.41 3.98 -9.17
N VAL A 121 12.51 4.86 -8.73
CA VAL A 121 12.44 6.24 -9.27
C VAL A 121 13.71 7.05 -8.94
N SER A 122 14.53 6.58 -8.01
CA SER A 122 15.83 7.18 -7.70
C SER A 122 16.84 7.14 -8.85
N VAL A 123 16.64 6.29 -9.87
CA VAL A 123 17.58 6.17 -11.00
C VAL A 123 17.22 7.04 -12.20
N CYS A 124 16.19 7.89 -12.10
CA CYS A 124 15.83 8.80 -13.19
C CYS A 124 16.92 9.85 -13.45
N ASN A 125 17.57 10.32 -12.38
CA ASN A 125 18.62 11.34 -12.44
C ASN A 125 19.98 10.67 -12.58
N LYS A 126 20.68 10.96 -13.68
CA LYS A 126 21.93 10.27 -14.03
C LYS A 126 23.17 10.99 -13.54
N ASP A 127 23.15 12.31 -13.57
CA ASP A 127 24.30 13.16 -13.24
C ASP A 127 24.21 13.72 -11.81
N GLU A 128 25.37 14.02 -11.20
CA GLU A 128 25.42 14.43 -9.78
C GLU A 128 24.70 15.77 -9.50
N LEU A 129 24.67 16.68 -10.48
CA LEU A 129 23.92 17.93 -10.37
C LEU A 129 22.40 17.67 -10.32
N ASP A 130 21.91 16.80 -11.19
CA ASP A 130 20.51 16.39 -11.25
C ASP A 130 20.10 15.62 -9.98
N LYS A 131 21.01 14.85 -9.38
CA LYS A 131 20.77 14.21 -8.08
C LYS A 131 20.76 15.21 -6.91
N ALA A 132 21.54 16.28 -6.98
CA ALA A 132 21.63 17.29 -5.92
C ALA A 132 20.40 18.22 -5.85
N GLU A 133 19.67 18.38 -6.96
CA GLU A 133 18.44 19.18 -7.05
C GLU A 133 17.15 18.42 -6.66
N ARG A 134 17.29 17.17 -6.16
CA ARG A 134 16.16 16.28 -5.83
C ARG A 134 15.39 16.68 -4.58
#